data_AF-A0A7T0C4K1-F1
#
_entry.id   AF-A0A7T0C4K1-F1
#
_cell.length_a   1.000
_cell.length_b   1.000
_cell.length_c   1.000
_cell.angle_alpha   90.00
_cell.angle_beta   90.00
_cell.angle_gamma   90.00
#
_symmetry.space_group_name_H-M   'P 1'
#
loop_
_entity.id
_entity.type
_entity.pdbx_description
1 polymer ?
#
loop_
_entity_poly.entity_id
_entity_poly.type
_entity_poly.pdbx_seq_one_letter_code
_entity_poly.pdbx_strand_id
1 'polypeptide(L)'
;MKNLRGDNDLVQSRGGIWSYMETNGMNDFSMVGMQADGKLSRLVFIVETMCKEGKTPTPELMKSVSGVIGQGRDIMNMSPERSPLDKIMESIKSLNENADKLIAKIDG
;
A
#
# COMPACT_ATOMS: atom_id res chain seq x y z
N MET A 1 -12.55 6.98 9.18
CA MET A 1 -11.99 5.62 9.36
C MET A 1 -12.51 4.59 8.37
N LYS A 2 -13.84 4.51 8.10
CA LYS A 2 -14.40 3.52 7.15
C LYS A 2 -13.72 3.49 5.77
N ASN A 3 -13.24 4.63 5.28
CA ASN A 3 -12.63 4.70 3.95
C ASN A 3 -11.23 4.08 3.90
N LEU A 4 -10.43 4.18 4.97
CA LEU A 4 -9.02 3.74 4.93
C LEU A 4 -8.87 2.22 4.89
N ARG A 5 -9.60 1.52 5.78
CA ARG A 5 -9.66 0.06 5.77
C ARG A 5 -10.32 -0.45 4.48
N GLY A 6 -11.42 0.16 4.06
CA GLY A 6 -12.09 -0.21 2.82
C GLY A 6 -11.19 -0.07 1.59
N ASP A 7 -10.40 1.01 1.51
CA ASP A 7 -9.45 1.22 0.43
C ASP A 7 -8.33 0.18 0.41
N ASN A 8 -7.82 -0.21 1.60
CA ASN A 8 -6.85 -1.29 1.70
C ASN A 8 -7.47 -2.65 1.35
N ASP A 9 -8.71 -2.91 1.77
CA ASP A 9 -9.42 -4.14 1.45
C ASP A 9 -9.65 -4.29 -0.07
N LEU A 10 -9.80 -3.19 -0.82
CA LEU A 10 -9.85 -3.24 -2.30
C LEU A 10 -8.53 -3.72 -2.93
N VAL A 11 -7.38 -3.43 -2.31
CA VAL A 11 -6.08 -3.96 -2.73
C VAL A 11 -5.96 -5.42 -2.32
N GLN A 12 -6.21 -5.72 -1.04
CA GLN A 12 -5.98 -7.04 -0.45
C GLN A 12 -6.97 -8.11 -0.94
N SER A 13 -8.23 -7.74 -1.23
CA SER A 13 -9.26 -8.68 -1.75
C SER A 13 -8.93 -9.26 -3.12
N ARG A 14 -8.01 -8.63 -3.87
CA ARG A 14 -7.50 -9.13 -5.15
C ARG A 14 -6.20 -9.95 -4.99
N GLY A 15 -5.86 -10.36 -3.77
CA GLY A 15 -4.63 -11.09 -3.45
C GLY A 15 -3.42 -10.19 -3.17
N GLY A 16 -3.61 -8.88 -3.09
CA GLY A 16 -2.54 -7.91 -2.81
C GLY A 16 -1.61 -7.66 -4.00
N ILE A 17 -0.62 -6.80 -3.77
CA ILE A 17 0.42 -6.45 -4.75
C ILE A 17 1.28 -7.69 -5.07
N TRP A 18 1.53 -8.55 -4.08
CA TRP A 18 2.24 -9.81 -4.31
C TRP A 18 1.55 -10.67 -5.38
N SER A 19 0.26 -10.97 -5.21
CA SER A 19 -0.48 -11.77 -6.19
C SER A 19 -0.53 -11.08 -7.55
N TYR A 20 -0.67 -9.75 -7.58
CA TYR A 20 -0.60 -9.00 -8.83
C TYR A 20 0.73 -9.20 -9.56
N MET A 21 1.86 -9.21 -8.84
CA MET A 21 3.16 -9.47 -9.44
C MET A 21 3.28 -10.90 -9.97
N GLU A 22 2.83 -11.88 -9.18
CA GLU A 22 2.84 -13.30 -9.57
C GLU A 22 2.00 -13.56 -10.83
N THR A 23 0.86 -12.90 -10.99
CA THR A 23 -0.03 -13.11 -12.14
C THR A 23 0.41 -12.37 -13.41
N ASN A 24 1.27 -11.36 -13.29
CA ASN A 24 1.71 -10.52 -14.42
C ASN A 24 3.16 -10.78 -14.86
N GLY A 25 3.72 -11.94 -14.49
CA GLY A 25 5.05 -12.38 -14.93
C GLY A 25 6.21 -11.67 -14.23
N MET A 26 5.99 -11.14 -13.02
CA MET A 26 7.01 -10.45 -12.21
C MET A 26 7.45 -11.29 -10.99
N ASN A 27 7.35 -12.61 -11.08
CA ASN A 27 7.52 -13.57 -9.98
C ASN A 27 8.91 -13.44 -9.30
N ASP A 28 9.98 -13.24 -10.08
CA ASP A 28 11.36 -13.10 -9.57
C ASP A 28 11.54 -11.90 -8.61
N PHE A 29 10.60 -10.95 -8.65
CA PHE A 29 10.63 -9.74 -7.83
C PHE A 29 9.45 -9.66 -6.86
N SER A 30 8.56 -10.65 -6.81
CA SER A 30 7.28 -10.53 -6.10
C SER A 30 7.40 -10.28 -4.60
N MET A 31 8.54 -10.62 -3.98
CA MET A 31 8.82 -10.27 -2.59
C MET A 31 8.64 -8.77 -2.28
N VAL A 32 8.93 -7.87 -3.22
CA VAL A 32 8.67 -6.42 -2.97
C VAL A 32 7.18 -6.14 -2.86
N GLY A 33 6.33 -6.86 -3.60
CA GLY A 33 4.87 -6.80 -3.48
C GLY A 33 4.40 -7.30 -2.12
N MET A 34 4.95 -8.42 -1.64
CA MET A 34 4.62 -8.96 -0.31
C MET A 34 5.00 -7.99 0.81
N GLN A 35 6.17 -7.34 0.70
CA GLN A 35 6.59 -6.30 1.63
C GLN A 35 5.64 -5.10 1.62
N ALA A 36 5.24 -4.65 0.42
CA ALA A 36 4.28 -3.56 0.27
C ALA A 36 2.94 -3.90 0.93
N ASP A 37 2.40 -5.11 0.72
CA ASP A 37 1.15 -5.58 1.33
C ASP A 37 1.20 -5.55 2.87
N GLY A 38 2.30 -6.04 3.45
CA GLY A 38 2.52 -6.00 4.89
C GLY A 38 2.58 -4.57 5.44
N LYS A 39 3.26 -3.66 4.74
CA LYS A 39 3.39 -2.26 5.14
C LYS A 39 2.07 -1.50 5.02
N LEU A 40 1.29 -1.72 3.96
CA LEU A 40 -0.05 -1.16 3.81
C LEU A 40 -0.95 -1.57 4.98
N SER A 41 -0.93 -2.86 5.33
CA SER A 41 -1.68 -3.39 6.47
C SER A 41 -1.23 -2.78 7.79
N ARG A 42 0.08 -2.58 7.99
CA ARG A 42 0.64 -1.91 9.17
C ARG A 42 0.18 -0.45 9.29
N LEU A 43 0.16 0.30 8.19
CA LEU A 43 -0.31 1.69 8.20
C LEU A 43 -1.79 1.81 8.61
N VAL A 44 -2.65 0.91 8.11
CA VAL A 44 -4.05 0.82 8.55
C VAL A 44 -4.13 0.52 10.04
N PHE A 45 -3.37 -0.48 10.50
CA PHE A 45 -3.35 -0.89 11.90
C PHE A 45 -2.92 0.22 12.86
N ILE A 46 -1.90 1.01 12.48
CA ILE A 46 -1.44 2.17 13.26
C ILE A 46 -2.58 3.17 13.47
N VAL A 47 -3.24 3.59 12.39
CA VAL A 47 -4.33 4.58 12.46
C VAL A 47 -5.48 4.07 13.32
N GLU A 48 -5.84 2.79 13.18
CA GLU A 48 -6.89 2.19 14.00
C GLU A 48 -6.53 2.07 15.47
N THR A 49 -5.26 1.75 15.77
CA THR A 49 -4.76 1.65 17.14
C THR A 49 -4.81 3.02 17.82
N MET A 50 -4.36 4.08 17.15
CA MET A 50 -4.49 5.45 17.66
C MET A 50 -5.95 5.78 18.03
N CYS A 51 -6.89 5.49 17.13
CA CYS A 51 -8.31 5.74 17.37
C CYS A 51 -8.88 4.90 18.52
N LYS A 52 -8.48 3.62 18.64
CA LYS A 52 -8.88 2.74 19.75
C LYS A 52 -8.36 3.24 21.10
N GLU A 53 -7.19 3.86 21.12
CA GLU A 53 -6.61 4.51 22.30
C GLU A 53 -7.22 5.89 22.61
N GLY A 54 -8.23 6.33 21.84
CA GLY A 54 -8.86 7.64 22.01
C GLY A 54 -8.06 8.80 21.43
N LYS A 55 -6.98 8.54 20.68
CA LYS A 55 -6.20 9.56 19.97
C LYS A 55 -6.83 9.83 18.61
N THR A 56 -6.82 11.10 18.20
CA THR A 56 -7.24 11.50 16.85
C THR A 56 -6.02 11.63 15.94
N PRO A 57 -5.92 10.83 14.85
CA PRO A 57 -4.89 11.01 13.84
C PRO A 57 -4.91 12.42 13.27
N THR A 58 -3.73 13.03 13.08
CA THR A 58 -3.66 14.37 12.49
C THR A 58 -4.16 14.35 11.04
N PRO A 59 -4.70 15.47 10.52
CA PRO A 59 -5.09 15.55 9.11
C PRO A 59 -3.95 15.21 8.15
N GLU A 60 -2.71 15.62 8.49
CA GLU A 60 -1.52 15.30 7.70
C GLU A 60 -1.26 13.80 7.67
N LEU A 61 -1.27 13.13 8.84
CA LEU A 61 -1.09 11.68 8.92
C LEU A 61 -2.16 10.93 8.12
N MET A 62 -3.43 11.32 8.28
CA MET A 62 -4.53 10.72 7.52
C MET A 62 -4.35 10.89 6.00
N LYS A 63 -3.92 12.08 5.56
CA LYS A 63 -3.64 12.36 4.15
C LYS A 63 -2.49 11.50 3.63
N SER A 64 -1.38 11.41 4.37
CA SER A 64 -0.22 10.60 4.00
C SER A 64 -0.58 9.11 3.89
N VAL A 65 -1.26 8.55 4.89
CA VAL A 65 -1.66 7.13 4.86
C VAL A 65 -2.63 6.84 3.71
N SER A 66 -3.64 7.70 3.52
CA SER A 66 -4.59 7.55 2.41
C SER A 66 -3.90 7.64 1.06
N GLY A 67 -2.89 8.51 0.92
CA GLY A 67 -2.09 8.63 -0.31
C GLY A 67 -1.32 7.36 -0.64
N VAL A 68 -0.67 6.74 0.35
CA VAL A 68 0.07 5.49 0.16
C VAL A 68 -0.87 4.32 -0.20
N ILE A 69 -2.02 4.21 0.47
CA ILE A 69 -3.02 3.18 0.13
C ILE A 69 -3.62 3.43 -1.28
N GLY A 70 -3.86 4.70 -1.63
CA GLY A 70 -4.30 5.11 -2.96
C GLY A 70 -3.32 4.68 -4.05
N GLN A 71 -2.01 4.86 -3.83
CA GLN A 71 -0.97 4.38 -4.75
C GLN A 71 -1.06 2.86 -4.96
N GLY A 72 -1.31 2.08 -3.90
CA GLY A 72 -1.55 0.64 -4.02
C GLY A 72 -2.78 0.32 -4.89
N ARG A 73 -3.88 1.05 -4.72
CA ARG A 73 -5.08 0.90 -5.57
C ARG A 73 -4.81 1.23 -7.03
N ASP A 74 -4.03 2.27 -7.30
CA ASP A 74 -3.69 2.67 -8.67
C ASP A 74 -2.87 1.58 -9.37
N ILE A 75 -1.90 0.98 -8.69
CA ILE A 75 -1.12 -0.17 -9.19
C ILE A 75 -2.05 -1.33 -9.55
N MET A 76 -3.01 -1.66 -8.67
CA MET A 76 -3.98 -2.74 -8.92
C MET A 76 -4.90 -2.50 -10.12
N ASN A 77 -4.91 -1.29 -10.68
CA ASN A 77 -5.65 -0.94 -11.90
C ASN A 77 -4.73 -0.78 -13.13
N MET A 78 -3.41 -0.85 -12.96
CA MET A 78 -2.46 -0.91 -14.07
C MET A 78 -2.57 -2.28 -14.76
N SER A 79 -2.46 -2.27 -16.09
CA SER A 79 -2.40 -3.49 -16.90
C SER A 79 -1.09 -3.49 -17.70
N PRO A 80 -0.34 -4.61 -17.76
CA PRO A 80 0.83 -4.75 -18.62
C PRO A 80 0.53 -4.48 -20.11
N GLU A 81 -0.72 -4.61 -20.55
CA GLU A 81 -1.14 -4.28 -21.93
C GLU A 81 -1.11 -2.76 -22.21
N ARG A 82 -1.28 -1.95 -21.16
CA ARG A 82 -1.38 -0.48 -21.25
C ARG A 82 -0.19 0.23 -20.63
N SER A 83 0.64 -0.47 -19.86
CA SER A 83 1.76 0.10 -19.12
C SER A 83 2.94 -0.87 -19.18
N PRO A 84 4.14 -0.40 -19.58
CA PRO A 84 5.34 -1.22 -19.58
C PRO A 84 5.60 -1.83 -18.19
N LEU A 85 6.03 -3.09 -18.15
CA LEU A 85 6.30 -3.83 -16.90
C LEU A 85 7.31 -3.08 -16.01
N ASP A 86 8.33 -2.45 -16.59
CA ASP A 86 9.32 -1.67 -15.83
C ASP A 86 8.69 -0.49 -15.07
N LYS A 87 7.69 0.16 -15.67
CA LYS A 87 6.96 1.26 -15.02
C LYS A 87 6.05 0.78 -13.90
N ILE A 88 5.44 -0.39 -14.08
CA ILE A 88 4.65 -1.05 -13.04
C ILE A 88 5.58 -1.43 -11.87
N MET A 89 6.74 -2.00 -12.17
CA MET A 89 7.76 -2.35 -11.19
C MET A 89 8.28 -1.12 -10.42
N GLU A 90 8.56 -0.02 -11.10
CA GLU A 90 8.95 1.25 -10.48
C GLU A 90 7.86 1.77 -9.54
N SER A 91 6.60 1.69 -9.95
CA SER A 91 5.46 2.09 -9.12
C SER A 91 5.35 1.26 -7.84
N ILE A 92 5.57 -0.06 -7.94
CA ILE A 92 5.56 -0.97 -6.78
C ILE A 92 6.73 -0.70 -5.84
N LYS A 93 7.94 -0.49 -6.37
CA LYS A 93 9.11 -0.12 -5.55
C LYS A 93 8.89 1.20 -4.83
N SER A 94 8.37 2.20 -5.55
CA SER A 94 8.01 3.51 -4.98
C SER A 94 6.95 3.36 -3.87
N LEU A 95 5.94 2.51 -4.06
CA LEU A 95 4.95 2.20 -3.02
C LEU A 95 5.62 1.64 -1.77
N ASN A 96 6.49 0.63 -1.93
CA ASN A 96 7.18 -0.02 -0.83
C ASN A 96 8.06 0.95 -0.04
N GLU A 97 8.77 1.85 -0.73
CA GLU A 97 9.62 2.88 -0.13
C GLU A 97 8.81 4.00 0.55
N ASN A 98 7.72 4.46 -0.08
CA ASN A 98 6.86 5.49 0.50
C ASN A 98 6.19 4.99 1.79
N ALA A 99 5.73 3.74 1.79
CA ALA A 99 5.19 3.12 2.98
C ALA A 99 6.25 2.98 4.08
N ASP A 100 7.49 2.61 3.73
CA ASP A 100 8.61 2.50 4.67
C ASP A 100 8.94 3.85 5.34
N LYS A 101 9.09 4.90 4.53
CA LYS A 101 9.35 6.28 5.00
C LYS A 101 8.25 6.78 5.91
N LEU A 102 6.99 6.48 5.57
CA LEU A 102 5.85 6.89 6.39
C LEU A 102 5.81 6.15 7.72
N ILE A 103 6.05 4.83 7.72
CA ILE A 103 6.13 4.04 8.96
C ILE A 103 7.27 4.57 9.84
N ALA A 104 8.45 4.80 9.28
CA ALA A 104 9.59 5.34 10.03
C ALA A 104 9.30 6.72 10.65
N LYS A 105 8.55 7.59 9.97
CA LYS A 105 8.10 8.89 10.51
C LYS A 105 7.08 8.74 11.66
N ILE A 106 6.34 7.64 11.72
CA ILE A 106 5.34 7.40 12.76
C ILE A 106 5.98 6.75 14.00
N ASP A 107 6.92 5.83 13.79
CA ASP A 107 7.56 5.08 14.86
C ASP A 107 8.74 5.84 15.53
N GLY A 108 9.33 6.81 14.81
CA GLY A 108 10.42 7.67 15.29
C GLY A 108 9.95 8.95 15.94
#